data_AF-A0A955TJ54-F1
#
_entry.id   AF-A0A955TJ54-F1
#
_cell.length_a   1.000
_cell.length_b   1.000
_cell.length_c   1.000
_cell.angle_alpha   90.00
_cell.angle_beta   90.00
_cell.angle_gamma   90.00
#
_symmetry.space_group_name_H-M   'P 1'
#
loop_
_entity.id
_entity.type
_entity.pdbx_description
1 polymer ?
#
loop_
_entity_poly.entity_id
_entity_poly.type
_entity_poly.pdbx_seq_one_letter_code
_entity_poly.pdbx_strand_id
1 'polypeptide(L)' 'MKIHEYQGKELFRKYNVPVPNGVVIDDAKDAAKAAEKLGTKVTVVKAQI' A
#
# COMPACT_ATOMS: atom_id res chain seq x y z
N MET A 1 15.66 -0.29 -14.65
CA MET A 1 14.30 -0.81 -14.36
C MET A 1 13.78 -0.12 -13.11
N LYS A 2 12.52 0.32 -13.09
CA LYS A 2 11.87 0.92 -11.90
C LYS A 2 10.79 -0.04 -11.39
N ILE A 3 10.49 0.00 -10.09
CA ILE A 3 9.42 -0.76 -9.43
C ILE A 3 8.48 0.20 -8.72
N HIS A 4 7.22 -0.18 -8.55
CA HIS A 4 6.23 0.62 -7.83
C HIS A 4 6.49 0.64 -6.31
N GLU A 5 5.91 1.62 -5.62
CA GLU A 5 6.06 1.77 -4.16
C GLU A 5 5.67 0.49 -3.42
N TYR A 6 4.55 -0.14 -3.79
CA TYR A 6 4.09 -1.35 -3.09
C TYR A 6 5.08 -2.51 -3.24
N GLN A 7 5.67 -2.68 -4.43
CA GLN A 7 6.65 -3.73 -4.72
C GLN A 7 7.93 -3.51 -3.90
N GLY A 8 8.38 -2.26 -3.81
CA GLY A 8 9.52 -1.89 -2.95
C GLY A 8 9.24 -2.19 -1.47
N LYS A 9 8.04 -1.86 -0.98
CA LYS A 9 7.62 -2.19 0.39
C LYS A 9 7.56 -3.70 0.64
N GLU A 10 7.11 -4.49 -0.31
CA GLU A 10 7.12 -5.96 -0.19
C GLU A 10 8.55 -6.50 -0.10
N LEU A 11 9.48 -5.96 -0.90
CA LEU A 11 10.89 -6.32 -0.82
C LEU A 11 11.47 -5.96 0.55
N PHE A 12 11.24 -4.75 1.04
CA PHE A 12 11.71 -4.30 2.36
C PHE A 12 11.15 -5.16 3.51
N ARG A 13 9.88 -5.55 3.45
CA ARG A 13 9.29 -6.48 4.43
C ARG A 13 9.99 -7.84 4.44
N LYS A 14 10.37 -8.38 3.28
CA LYS A 14 11.11 -9.66 3.22
C LYS A 14 12.45 -9.60 3.95
N TYR A 15 13.07 -8.42 4.01
CA TYR A 15 14.31 -8.17 4.73
C TYR A 15 14.10 -7.56 6.11
N ASN A 16 12.88 -7.66 6.66
CA ASN A 16 12.53 -7.20 8.01
C ASN A 16 12.75 -5.68 8.24
N VAL A 17 12.74 -4.89 7.17
CA VAL A 17 12.79 -3.43 7.24
C VAL A 17 11.37 -2.91 7.49
N PRO A 18 11.14 -2.10 8.53
CA PRO A 18 9.82 -1.59 8.85
C PRO A 18 9.32 -0.64 7.76
N VAL A 19 8.12 -0.91 7.25
CA VAL A 19 7.44 -0.07 6.26
C VAL A 19 5.97 0.11 6.64
N PRO A 20 5.31 1.21 6.24
CA PRO A 20 3.89 1.39 6.50
C PRO A 20 3.05 0.27 5.86
N ASN A 21 2.04 -0.21 6.60
CA ASN A 21 1.03 -1.11 6.07
C ASN A 21 0.23 -0.43 4.95
N GLY A 22 -0.18 -1.21 3.96
CA GLY A 22 -0.93 -0.71 2.81
C GLY A 22 -1.66 -1.83 2.08
N VAL A 23 -2.65 -1.45 1.28
CA VAL A 23 -3.43 -2.34 0.43
C VAL A 23 -3.36 -1.78 -0.98
N VAL A 24 -3.02 -2.62 -1.95
CA VAL A 24 -3.04 -2.27 -3.37
C VAL A 24 -4.44 -2.54 -3.90
N ILE A 25 -4.95 -1.63 -4.73
CA ILE A 25 -6.23 -1.73 -5.41
C ILE A 25 -6.03 -1.42 -6.90
N ASP A 26 -6.77 -2.09 -7.76
CA ASP A 26 -6.76 -1.86 -9.21
C ASP A 26 -7.96 -1.03 -9.68
N ASP A 27 -9.04 -0.97 -8.89
CA ASP A 27 -10.23 -0.15 -9.14
C ASP A 27 -10.43 0.86 -7.99
N ALA A 28 -10.76 2.10 -8.34
CA ALA A 28 -11.02 3.17 -7.37
C ALA A 28 -12.17 2.86 -6.40
N LYS A 29 -13.15 2.04 -6.82
CA LYS A 29 -14.29 1.62 -5.99
C LYS A 29 -13.86 0.82 -4.76
N ASP A 30 -12.72 0.14 -4.82
CA ASP A 30 -12.21 -0.67 -3.72
C ASP A 30 -11.46 0.15 -2.64
N ALA A 31 -11.26 1.45 -2.87
CA ALA A 31 -10.48 2.31 -1.96
C ALA A 31 -11.08 2.42 -0.56
N ALA A 32 -12.42 2.55 -0.45
CA ALA A 32 -13.10 2.63 0.83
C ALA A 32 -12.90 1.36 1.67
N LYS A 33 -13.15 0.19 1.05
CA LYS A 33 -12.96 -1.12 1.68
C LYS A 33 -11.50 -1.36 2.09
N ALA A 34 -10.55 -0.92 1.27
CA ALA A 34 -9.13 -0.99 1.58
C ALA A 34 -8.76 -0.13 2.80
N ALA A 35 -9.32 1.08 2.90
CA ALA A 35 -9.12 1.96 4.05
C ALA A 35 -9.72 1.37 5.34
N GLU A 36 -10.93 0.78 5.27
CA GLU A 36 -11.54 0.08 6.40
C GLU A 36 -10.68 -1.09 6.88
N LYS A 37 -10.13 -1.89 5.95
CA LYS A 37 -9.20 -2.99 6.27
C LYS A 37 -7.94 -2.53 6.98
N LEU A 38 -7.45 -1.32 6.69
CA LEU A 38 -6.27 -0.76 7.36
C LEU A 38 -6.58 -0.32 8.80
N GLY A 39 -7.83 0.05 9.10
CA GLY A 39 -8.27 0.39 10.45
C GLY A 39 -7.57 1.62 11.05
N THR A 40 -6.98 2.47 10.22
CA THR A 40 -6.24 3.66 10.66
C THR A 40 -7.11 4.91 10.64
N LYS A 41 -6.91 5.81 11.61
CA LYS A 41 -7.62 7.11 11.67
C LYS A 41 -7.40 7.96 10.41
N VAL A 42 -6.23 7.85 9.79
CA VAL A 42 -5.86 8.57 8.57
C VAL A 42 -5.26 7.57 7.58
N THR A 43 -5.70 7.62 6.34
CA THR A 43 -5.22 6.77 5.24
C THR A 43 -4.77 7.63 4.08
N VAL A 44 -3.65 7.27 3.45
CA VAL A 44 -3.07 8.00 2.30
C VAL A 44 -3.27 7.18 1.02
N VAL A 45 -3.94 7.75 0.04
CA VAL A 45 -4.12 7.15 -1.30
C VAL A 45 -3.02 7.66 -2.23
N LYS A 46 -2.37 6.75 -2.96
CA LYS A 46 -1.25 7.08 -3.87
C LYS A 46 -1.36 6.33 -5.19
N ALA A 47 -1.23 7.06 -6.29
CA ALA A 47 -1.07 6.45 -7.62
C ALA A 47 0.26 5.67 -7.68
N GLN A 48 0.22 4.48 -8.30
CA GLN A 48 1.42 3.67 -8.56
C GLN A 48 1.91 3.97 -9.98
N ILE A 49 2.83 4.94 -10.11
CA ILE A 49 3.55 5.30 -11.35
C ILE A 49 4.93 4.65 -11.44
#